data_AF-A0A4U6N637-F1
#
_entry.id   AF-A0A4U6N637-F1
#
_cell.length_a   1.000
_cell.length_b   1.000
_cell.length_c   1.000
_cell.angle_alpha   90.00
_cell.angle_beta   90.00
_cell.angle_gamma   90.00
#
_symmetry.space_group_name_H-M   'P 1'
#
loop_
_entity.id
_entity.type
_entity.pdbx_description
1 polymer ?
#
loop_
_entity_poly.entity_id
_entity_poly.type
_entity_poly.pdbx_seq_one_letter_code
_entity_poly.pdbx_strand_id
1 'polypeptide(L)'
;MPLPAGSTNPDAGGGGADVWHRVHFISPLVRGWIALVAILYFVGRDWFEGLFATETRGRNPLPEGVGLLVAGGILVGVVVVIAAIFLVSWYFTRYQVTAEHVRVHSGVVFRQQRQARLDRVQAIDIVQPFLARIFGLAELKFEVADAGESAVRLAFLKLDDARKLRATILARAAGVAADPEHPEEIVEAPEREVVAIPPARVIGAAVLSGTTIALVVAVVVVITLGIVFETPIIATSFIPILIGVVGAYWSALNTGYNFRAATSPDGIRVRYGLLDTRAQTVPPGRVQALSIIQSPLWRLKGWYRVTVNVAGYGLSASTEGQARATLLPVGTRDEVLQILALVLPDPGTPRPVEVFTAGMTGRDGVEGFVTTPRRARWLAPLAWRRNGFAVTGTAVLMRSGVLWRQLVVVPHERTQSLSIEQGPVDRRFRVSNLQFQTTPGPVNPRVLLADTATAWELFHGQAARAAEARRHGGPEQWMKPVPRGAAVAGATSRSIGDGPADGAASAVPQHFTAEEDGSANEVPSEFVHEVDPIVVPGPGTGARLEDELKPEVSPRVEPKVMPDVPRYVPATTSEDAADGHR
;
A
#
# COMPACT_ATOMS: atom_id res chain seq x y z
N MET A 1 48.70 40.27 26.42
CA MET A 1 49.01 39.08 27.24
C MET A 1 48.27 39.27 28.56
N PRO A 2 47.39 38.37 29.05
CA PRO A 2 47.00 37.02 28.61
C PRO A 2 45.50 36.90 28.20
N LEU A 3 45.11 35.69 27.77
CA LEU A 3 43.75 35.23 27.49
C LEU A 3 42.87 35.19 28.76
N PRO A 4 41.55 35.47 28.69
CA PRO A 4 40.63 35.15 29.77
C PRO A 4 40.08 33.72 29.63
N ALA A 5 39.79 33.17 30.80
CA ALA A 5 39.43 31.79 31.09
C ALA A 5 38.00 31.41 30.68
N GLY A 6 37.86 30.11 30.37
CA GLY A 6 36.80 29.23 30.86
C GLY A 6 35.35 29.68 30.74
N SER A 7 34.68 29.27 29.67
CA SER A 7 33.25 28.97 29.73
C SER A 7 33.06 27.49 30.06
N THR A 8 32.27 27.28 31.11
CA THR A 8 31.89 26.01 31.71
C THR A 8 31.04 25.16 30.77
N ASN A 9 31.40 23.88 30.68
CA ASN A 9 30.66 22.80 30.03
C ASN A 9 29.27 22.62 30.68
N PRO A 10 28.17 22.56 29.91
CA PRO A 10 26.91 21.97 30.36
C PRO A 10 26.68 20.62 29.66
N ASP A 11 27.61 19.68 29.77
CA ASP A 11 27.42 18.30 29.29
C ASP A 11 27.28 17.35 30.49
N ALA A 12 26.09 17.36 31.08
CA ALA A 12 25.66 16.33 32.03
C ALA A 12 24.14 16.13 31.90
N GLY A 13 23.72 15.37 30.88
CA GLY A 13 22.33 14.89 30.74
C GLY A 13 21.85 14.68 29.31
N GLY A 14 22.38 13.69 28.58
CA GLY A 14 21.89 13.35 27.23
C GLY A 14 22.73 12.34 26.42
N GLY A 15 23.39 11.38 27.07
CA GLY A 15 24.51 10.62 26.48
C GLY A 15 24.20 9.47 25.52
N GLY A 16 23.07 9.45 24.79
CA GLY A 16 22.70 8.31 23.93
C GLY A 16 22.38 8.60 22.46
N ALA A 17 22.12 9.85 22.09
CA ALA A 17 21.38 10.16 20.85
C ALA A 17 22.22 10.63 19.65
N ASP A 18 23.55 10.76 19.78
CA ASP A 18 24.41 11.29 18.71
C ASP A 18 25.56 10.32 18.31
N VAL A 19 25.55 9.07 18.76
CA VAL A 19 26.63 8.12 18.48
C VAL A 19 26.40 7.39 17.15
N TRP A 20 27.45 7.33 16.32
CA TRP A 20 27.45 6.52 15.10
C TRP A 20 27.63 5.04 15.44
N HIS A 21 26.67 4.22 15.03
CA HIS A 21 26.71 2.78 15.17
C HIS A 21 27.15 2.12 13.85
N ARG A 22 27.85 0.99 13.98
CA ARG A 22 28.18 0.14 12.84
C ARG A 22 27.07 -0.86 12.60
N VAL A 23 26.84 -1.18 11.33
CA VAL A 23 25.92 -2.25 10.95
C VAL A 23 26.50 -3.62 11.32
N HIS A 24 25.65 -4.64 11.37
CA HIS A 24 26.08 -6.02 11.62
C HIS A 24 27.10 -6.49 10.56
N PHE A 25 28.07 -7.33 10.94
CA PHE A 25 29.15 -7.76 10.03
C PHE A 25 28.66 -8.53 8.79
N ILE A 26 27.51 -9.20 8.91
CA ILE A 26 26.89 -9.98 7.82
C ILE A 26 26.17 -9.06 6.81
N SER A 27 25.97 -7.77 7.12
CA SER A 27 25.18 -6.84 6.28
C SER A 27 25.59 -6.80 4.81
N PRO A 28 26.89 -6.73 4.45
CA PRO A 28 27.29 -6.74 3.05
C PRO A 28 27.00 -8.07 2.36
N LEU A 29 27.16 -9.19 3.07
CA LEU A 29 26.86 -10.52 2.54
C LEU A 29 25.37 -10.65 2.21
N VAL A 30 24.48 -10.20 3.11
CA VAL A 30 23.03 -10.24 2.87
C VAL A 30 22.63 -9.38 1.66
N ARG A 31 23.29 -8.24 1.43
CA ARG A 31 23.01 -7.36 0.29
C ARG A 31 23.58 -7.86 -1.04
N GLY A 32 24.72 -8.55 -1.00
CA GLY A 32 25.54 -8.86 -2.17
C GLY A 32 25.60 -10.33 -2.57
N TRP A 33 24.87 -11.24 -1.91
CA TRP A 33 25.00 -12.68 -2.16
C TRP A 33 24.66 -13.11 -3.59
N ILE A 34 23.76 -12.42 -4.30
CA ILE A 34 23.45 -12.73 -5.70
C ILE A 34 24.66 -12.45 -6.58
N ALA A 35 25.38 -11.34 -6.34
CA ALA A 35 26.62 -11.06 -7.04
C ALA A 35 27.70 -12.11 -6.72
N LEU A 36 27.76 -12.57 -5.47
CA LEU A 36 28.62 -13.69 -5.08
C LEU A 36 28.29 -14.97 -5.86
N VAL A 37 27.01 -15.34 -5.95
CA VAL A 37 26.57 -16.52 -6.71
C VAL A 37 26.87 -16.35 -8.20
N ALA A 38 26.67 -15.16 -8.77
CA ALA A 38 27.00 -14.88 -10.16
C ALA A 38 28.51 -15.03 -10.42
N ILE A 39 29.36 -14.45 -9.57
CA ILE A 39 30.82 -14.59 -9.67
C ILE A 39 31.20 -16.07 -9.55
N LEU A 40 30.64 -16.79 -8.57
CA LEU A 40 30.90 -18.22 -8.38
C LEU A 40 30.43 -19.05 -9.58
N TYR A 41 29.31 -18.69 -10.20
CA TYR A 41 28.82 -19.35 -11.41
C TYR A 41 29.75 -19.11 -12.60
N PHE A 42 30.15 -17.87 -12.88
CA PHE A 42 31.04 -17.57 -14.01
C PHE A 42 32.41 -18.22 -13.83
N VAL A 43 33.00 -18.05 -12.65
CA VAL A 43 34.27 -18.71 -12.30
C VAL A 43 34.09 -20.22 -12.40
N GLY A 44 33.11 -20.79 -11.69
CA GLY A 44 32.85 -22.23 -11.67
C GLY A 44 32.54 -22.83 -13.03
N ARG A 45 31.86 -22.09 -13.91
CA ARG A 45 31.59 -22.48 -15.29
C ARG A 45 32.88 -22.60 -16.09
N ASP A 46 33.74 -21.59 -16.06
CA ASP A 46 35.01 -21.61 -16.79
C ASP A 46 35.92 -22.74 -16.28
N TRP A 47 35.91 -22.99 -14.97
CA TRP A 47 36.56 -24.12 -14.32
C TRP A 47 36.01 -25.48 -14.81
N PHE A 48 34.69 -25.62 -14.83
CA PHE A 48 34.01 -26.83 -15.26
C PHE A 48 34.24 -27.11 -16.76
N GLU A 49 34.09 -26.11 -17.62
CA GLU A 49 34.40 -26.23 -19.05
C GLU A 49 35.87 -26.63 -19.26
N GLY A 50 36.80 -26.10 -18.46
CA GLY A 50 38.21 -26.49 -18.49
C GLY A 50 38.48 -27.96 -18.10
N LEU A 51 37.72 -28.50 -17.14
CA LEU A 51 37.82 -29.90 -16.67
C LEU A 51 37.19 -30.92 -17.63
N PHE A 52 36.20 -30.51 -18.43
CA PHE A 52 35.57 -31.38 -19.43
C PHE A 52 36.16 -31.21 -20.84
N ALA A 53 36.73 -30.04 -21.15
CA ALA A 53 37.50 -29.83 -22.39
C ALA A 53 38.84 -30.58 -22.40
N THR A 54 39.21 -31.24 -21.29
CA THR A 54 40.44 -32.03 -21.18
C THR A 54 40.47 -33.25 -22.10
N GLU A 55 39.33 -33.69 -22.66
CA GLU A 55 39.27 -34.78 -23.64
C GLU A 55 39.68 -34.38 -25.07
N THR A 56 39.84 -33.09 -25.39
CA THR A 56 40.19 -32.64 -26.76
C THR A 56 41.51 -31.88 -26.87
N ARG A 57 42.26 -31.70 -25.79
CA ARG A 57 43.56 -31.03 -25.83
C ARG A 57 44.70 -32.02 -25.64
N GLY A 58 45.26 -32.47 -26.76
CA GLY A 58 46.55 -33.13 -26.78
C GLY A 58 47.59 -32.28 -26.03
N ARG A 59 48.18 -32.89 -25.00
CA ARG A 59 49.31 -32.40 -24.19
C ARG A 59 48.98 -31.22 -23.28
N ASN A 60 48.50 -31.53 -22.06
CA ASN A 60 48.54 -30.56 -20.96
C ASN A 60 50.02 -30.24 -20.64
N PRO A 61 50.44 -28.96 -20.63
CA PRO A 61 51.83 -28.56 -20.33
C PRO A 61 52.20 -28.66 -18.84
N LEU A 62 51.30 -29.17 -18.00
CA LEU A 62 51.45 -29.26 -16.56
C LEU A 62 51.39 -30.72 -16.10
N PRO A 63 52.24 -31.14 -15.14
CA PRO A 63 52.21 -32.50 -14.58
C PRO A 63 50.82 -32.87 -14.02
N GLU A 64 50.48 -34.15 -14.05
CA GLU A 64 49.25 -34.68 -13.46
C GLU A 64 49.10 -34.19 -11.99
N GLY A 65 47.98 -33.54 -11.68
CA GLY A 65 47.70 -32.96 -10.35
C GLY A 65 48.03 -31.46 -10.18
N VAL A 66 48.94 -30.88 -10.98
CA VAL A 66 49.27 -29.44 -10.88
C VAL A 66 48.11 -28.56 -11.34
N GLY A 67 47.33 -29.01 -12.33
CA GLY A 67 46.11 -28.32 -12.78
C GLY A 67 45.06 -28.19 -11.67
N LEU A 68 44.90 -29.23 -10.83
CA LEU A 68 43.99 -29.22 -9.67
C LEU A 68 44.48 -28.30 -8.54
N LEU A 69 45.79 -28.19 -8.35
CA LEU A 69 46.36 -27.26 -7.36
C LEU A 69 46.24 -25.80 -7.80
N VAL A 70 46.49 -25.51 -9.08
CA VAL A 70 46.24 -24.19 -9.67
C VAL A 70 44.75 -23.84 -9.60
N ALA A 71 43.87 -24.85 -9.78
CA ALA A 71 42.43 -24.74 -9.56
C ALA A 71 42.04 -24.35 -8.16
N GLY A 72 42.51 -25.11 -7.18
CA GLY A 72 42.29 -24.80 -5.77
C GLY A 72 42.82 -23.41 -5.44
N GLY A 73 44.01 -23.05 -5.93
CA GLY A 73 44.62 -21.75 -5.70
C GLY A 73 43.81 -20.57 -6.23
N ILE A 74 43.30 -20.67 -7.47
CA ILE A 74 42.46 -19.62 -8.06
C ILE A 74 41.12 -19.53 -7.33
N LEU A 75 40.49 -20.66 -7.00
CA LEU A 75 39.23 -20.68 -6.25
C LEU A 75 39.41 -20.01 -4.88
N VAL A 76 40.46 -20.37 -4.14
CA VAL A 76 40.79 -19.76 -2.85
C VAL A 76 41.08 -18.26 -3.03
N GLY A 77 41.84 -17.88 -4.05
CA GLY A 77 42.10 -16.48 -4.38
C GLY A 77 40.83 -15.68 -4.62
N VAL A 78 39.89 -16.21 -5.41
CA VAL A 78 38.58 -15.60 -5.66
C VAL A 78 37.79 -15.44 -4.36
N VAL A 79 37.73 -16.47 -3.52
CA VAL A 79 37.06 -16.42 -2.21
C VAL A 79 37.68 -15.35 -1.30
N VAL A 80 39.01 -15.24 -1.25
CA VAL A 80 39.72 -14.23 -0.44
C VAL A 80 39.43 -12.82 -0.94
N VAL A 81 39.47 -12.59 -2.25
CA VAL A 81 39.15 -11.27 -2.84
C VAL A 81 37.72 -10.86 -2.51
N ILE A 82 36.78 -11.79 -2.65
CA ILE A 82 35.37 -11.58 -2.30
C ILE A 82 35.23 -11.23 -0.80
N ALA A 83 35.87 -11.99 0.09
CA ALA A 83 35.84 -11.73 1.52
C ALA A 83 36.42 -10.35 1.86
N ALA A 84 37.51 -9.95 1.20
CA ALA A 84 38.11 -8.63 1.35
C ALA A 84 37.15 -7.51 0.91
N ILE A 85 36.50 -7.66 -0.24
CA ILE A 85 35.48 -6.70 -0.73
C ILE A 85 34.35 -6.55 0.30
N PHE A 86 33.84 -7.66 0.86
CA PHE A 86 32.79 -7.61 1.88
C PHE A 86 33.25 -6.94 3.17
N LEU A 87 34.47 -7.24 3.64
CA LEU A 87 35.01 -6.65 4.86
C LEU A 87 35.21 -5.13 4.73
N VAL A 88 35.74 -4.69 3.58
CA VAL A 88 35.87 -3.27 3.25
C VAL A 88 34.49 -2.62 3.19
N SER A 89 33.52 -3.24 2.51
CA SER A 89 32.14 -2.72 2.44
C SER A 89 31.49 -2.56 3.82
N TRP A 90 31.67 -3.54 4.72
CA TRP A 90 31.20 -3.47 6.11
C TRP A 90 31.86 -2.30 6.86
N TYR A 91 33.18 -2.16 6.75
CA TYR A 91 33.95 -1.15 7.50
C TYR A 91 33.48 0.29 7.20
N PHE A 92 33.06 0.56 5.97
CA PHE A 92 32.59 1.88 5.52
C PHE A 92 31.08 2.11 5.70
N THR A 93 30.31 1.13 6.19
CA THR A 93 28.85 1.29 6.39
C THR A 93 28.53 1.61 7.84
N ARG A 94 27.93 2.79 8.08
CA ARG A 94 27.58 3.28 9.44
C ARG A 94 26.20 3.93 9.45
N TYR A 95 25.55 3.94 10.60
CA TYR A 95 24.25 4.56 10.80
C TYR A 95 24.20 5.35 12.11
N GLN A 96 23.29 6.30 12.18
CA GLN A 96 23.03 7.12 13.36
C GLN A 96 21.52 7.31 13.50
N VAL A 97 20.99 7.12 14.71
CA VAL A 97 19.58 7.36 15.03
C VAL A 97 19.52 8.43 16.12
N THR A 98 19.12 9.64 15.72
CA THR A 98 18.91 10.78 16.62
C THR A 98 17.41 11.01 16.83
N ALA A 99 17.02 11.83 17.80
CA ALA A 99 15.63 12.18 18.08
C ALA A 99 14.89 12.71 16.85
N GLU A 100 15.58 13.46 15.98
CA GLU A 100 14.96 14.11 14.82
C GLU A 100 15.33 13.46 13.47
N HIS A 101 16.47 12.75 13.40
CA HIS A 101 17.01 12.25 12.12
C HIS A 101 17.54 10.82 12.21
N VAL A 102 17.28 10.01 11.18
CA VAL A 102 18.03 8.78 10.88
C VAL A 102 19.00 9.09 9.76
N ARG A 103 20.30 8.85 9.97
CA ARG A 103 21.35 9.02 8.96
C ARG A 103 22.03 7.69 8.66
N VAL A 104 22.33 7.46 7.38
CA VAL A 104 23.05 6.27 6.90
C VAL A 104 24.15 6.69 5.95
N HIS A 105 25.36 6.24 6.22
CA HIS A 105 26.52 6.39 5.34
C HIS A 105 26.90 5.02 4.79
N SER A 106 27.06 4.93 3.47
CA SER A 106 27.38 3.68 2.78
C SER A 106 28.23 3.90 1.55
N GLY A 107 28.90 2.85 1.09
CA GLY A 107 29.71 2.85 -0.13
C GLY A 107 31.19 3.07 0.12
N VAL A 108 32.02 2.45 -0.73
CA VAL A 108 33.49 2.48 -0.65
C VAL A 108 34.03 3.46 -1.69
N VAL A 109 33.75 3.18 -2.97
CA VAL A 109 34.15 4.00 -4.12
C VAL A 109 33.17 5.16 -4.31
N PHE A 110 31.88 4.84 -4.39
CA PHE A 110 30.80 5.82 -4.49
C PHE A 110 30.14 5.97 -3.12
N ARG A 111 30.51 7.03 -2.40
CA ARG A 111 29.95 7.31 -1.06
C ARG A 111 28.53 7.87 -1.20
N GLN A 112 27.60 7.24 -0.51
CA GLN A 112 26.20 7.65 -0.44
C GLN A 112 25.85 8.00 1.01
N GLN A 113 25.39 9.23 1.21
CA GLN A 113 24.84 9.70 2.47
C GLN A 113 23.34 9.88 2.30
N ARG A 114 22.56 9.21 3.15
CA ARG A 114 21.09 9.32 3.17
C ARG A 114 20.63 9.75 4.55
N GLN A 115 19.67 10.66 4.60
CA GLN A 115 19.08 11.13 5.85
C GLN A 115 17.57 11.20 5.73
N ALA A 116 16.86 10.77 6.76
CA ALA A 116 15.41 10.90 6.89
C ALA A 116 15.10 11.59 8.21
N ARG A 117 14.20 12.58 8.18
CA ARG A 117 13.70 13.19 9.40
C ARG A 117 12.60 12.31 10.00
N LEU A 118 12.65 12.03 11.30
CA LEU A 118 11.70 11.16 12.00
C LEU A 118 10.27 11.75 11.98
N ASP A 119 10.15 13.08 12.06
CA ASP A 119 8.86 13.79 12.04
C ASP A 119 8.10 13.64 10.71
N ARG A 120 8.80 13.29 9.63
CA ARG A 120 8.22 13.05 8.31
C ARG A 120 8.09 11.57 7.95
N VAL A 121 8.49 10.66 8.85
CA VAL A 121 8.32 9.22 8.64
C VAL A 121 6.82 8.90 8.72
N GLN A 122 6.27 8.45 7.60
CA GLN A 122 4.88 8.06 7.51
C GLN A 122 4.70 6.59 7.89
N ALA A 123 5.66 5.75 7.52
CA ALA A 123 5.56 4.32 7.69
C ALA A 123 6.93 3.65 7.83
N ILE A 124 6.93 2.51 8.52
CA ILE A 124 8.12 1.70 8.76
C ILE A 124 7.78 0.24 8.47
N ASP A 125 8.46 -0.32 7.47
CA ASP A 125 8.36 -1.73 7.09
C ASP A 125 9.53 -2.51 7.70
N ILE A 126 9.27 -3.73 8.18
CA ILE A 126 10.31 -4.69 8.56
C ILE A 126 10.49 -5.68 7.42
N VAL A 127 11.69 -5.77 6.87
CA VAL A 127 12.04 -6.70 5.80
C VAL A 127 13.14 -7.63 6.30
N GLN A 128 12.89 -8.94 6.24
CA GLN A 128 13.88 -9.98 6.50
C GLN A 128 14.18 -10.72 5.20
N PRO A 129 15.18 -10.29 4.42
CA PRO A 129 15.66 -11.07 3.29
C PRO A 129 16.09 -12.47 3.73
N PHE A 130 16.11 -13.44 2.83
CA PHE A 130 16.39 -14.86 3.10
C PHE A 130 17.61 -15.07 4.01
N LEU A 131 18.76 -14.48 3.65
CA LEU A 131 19.96 -14.59 4.48
C LEU A 131 19.80 -13.87 5.82
N ALA A 132 19.14 -12.71 5.86
CA ALA A 132 18.87 -12.01 7.11
C ALA A 132 18.02 -12.90 8.05
N ARG A 133 17.00 -13.57 7.51
CA ARG A 133 16.13 -14.49 8.24
C ARG A 133 16.90 -15.66 8.84
N ILE A 134 17.85 -16.25 8.11
CA ILE A 134 18.73 -17.32 8.62
C ILE A 134 19.55 -16.81 9.82
N PHE A 135 20.06 -15.58 9.74
CA PHE A 135 20.89 -14.98 10.79
C PHE A 135 20.09 -14.22 11.87
N GLY A 136 18.76 -14.24 11.84
CA GLY A 136 17.90 -13.51 12.81
C GLY A 136 17.96 -11.99 12.69
N LEU A 137 18.32 -11.47 11.51
CA LEU A 137 18.48 -10.06 11.20
C LEU A 137 17.29 -9.51 10.39
N ALA A 138 17.02 -8.22 10.55
CA ALA A 138 15.97 -7.50 9.83
C ALA A 138 16.44 -6.10 9.39
N GLU A 139 15.96 -5.66 8.24
CA GLU A 139 16.13 -4.30 7.71
C GLU A 139 14.84 -3.50 7.97
N LEU A 140 14.98 -2.29 8.51
CA LEU A 140 13.89 -1.32 8.64
C LEU A 140 13.91 -0.38 7.45
N LYS A 141 12.78 -0.29 6.73
CA LYS A 141 12.61 0.60 5.59
C LYS A 141 11.63 1.71 5.96
N PHE A 142 12.13 2.95 5.92
CA PHE A 142 11.38 4.15 6.28
C PHE A 142 10.80 4.80 5.03
N GLU A 143 9.51 5.09 5.06
CA GLU A 143 8.80 5.85 4.02
C GLU A 143 8.58 7.29 4.51
N VAL A 144 9.01 8.25 3.70
CA VAL A 144 8.98 9.68 4.01
C VAL A 144 8.21 10.40 2.91
N ALA A 145 7.29 11.29 3.29
CA ALA A 145 6.35 11.98 2.40
C ALA A 145 6.99 12.73 1.21
N ASP A 146 8.24 13.15 1.37
CA ASP A 146 8.95 14.11 0.50
C ASP A 146 10.19 13.49 -0.17
N ALA A 147 10.45 12.18 0.02
CA ALA A 147 11.75 11.59 -0.32
C ALA A 147 11.82 10.88 -1.68
N GLY A 148 10.73 10.80 -2.46
CA GLY A 148 10.72 10.05 -3.72
C GLY A 148 11.25 8.62 -3.55
N GLU A 149 12.14 8.17 -4.44
CA GLU A 149 12.77 6.84 -4.36
C GLU A 149 13.80 6.68 -3.23
N SER A 150 14.10 7.73 -2.47
CA SER A 150 15.15 7.75 -1.44
C SER A 150 14.66 7.29 -0.07
N ALA A 151 13.91 6.18 -0.03
CA ALA A 151 13.58 5.51 1.23
C ALA A 151 14.87 5.20 2.01
N VAL A 152 14.98 5.71 3.23
CA VAL A 152 16.11 5.38 4.12
C VAL A 152 15.92 3.97 4.60
N ARG A 153 16.98 3.16 4.49
CA ARG A 153 16.98 1.78 4.97
C ARG A 153 18.00 1.65 6.08
N LEU A 154 17.55 1.28 7.26
CA LEU A 154 18.41 0.94 8.38
C LEU A 154 18.65 -0.58 8.37
N ALA A 155 19.89 -0.96 8.09
CA ALA A 155 20.23 -2.32 7.73
C ALA A 155 20.49 -3.22 8.95
N PHE A 156 19.89 -4.41 8.91
CA PHE A 156 20.28 -5.62 9.65
C PHE A 156 20.54 -5.42 11.14
N LEU A 157 19.51 -4.94 11.82
CA LEU A 157 19.36 -5.05 13.27
C LEU A 157 18.92 -6.50 13.61
N LYS A 158 19.12 -6.96 14.85
CA LYS A 158 18.44 -8.19 15.28
C LYS A 158 16.93 -7.98 15.19
N LEU A 159 16.17 -9.02 14.89
CA LEU A 159 14.73 -8.92 14.68
C LEU A 159 13.98 -8.27 15.85
N ASP A 160 14.34 -8.63 17.08
CA ASP A 160 13.68 -8.08 18.27
C ASP A 160 14.03 -6.60 18.47
N ASP A 161 15.29 -6.21 18.24
CA ASP A 161 15.72 -4.81 18.26
C ASP A 161 14.99 -4.00 17.19
N ALA A 162 14.79 -4.57 15.99
CA ALA A 162 14.06 -3.93 14.91
C ALA A 162 12.57 -3.72 15.26
N ARG A 163 11.94 -4.70 15.91
CA ARG A 163 10.55 -4.57 16.41
C ARG A 163 10.42 -3.51 17.49
N LYS A 164 11.32 -3.54 18.49
CA LYS A 164 11.38 -2.53 19.56
C LYS A 164 11.57 -1.13 18.97
N LEU A 165 12.57 -0.95 18.12
CA LEU A 165 12.87 0.35 17.49
C LEU A 165 11.70 0.87 16.65
N ARG A 166 11.02 -0.01 15.90
CA ARG A 166 9.81 0.35 15.16
C ARG A 166 8.70 0.83 16.09
N ALA A 167 8.41 0.10 17.15
CA ALA A 167 7.38 0.47 18.12
C ALA A 167 7.70 1.82 18.78
N THR A 168 8.96 2.03 19.20
CA THR A 168 9.41 3.30 19.79
C THR A 168 9.28 4.47 18.82
N ILE A 169 9.68 4.31 17.56
CA ILE A 169 9.59 5.40 16.57
C ILE A 169 8.12 5.71 16.23
N LEU A 170 7.27 4.70 16.09
CA LEU A 170 5.84 4.90 15.82
C LEU A 170 5.13 5.58 17.00
N ALA A 171 5.41 5.16 18.24
CA ALA A 171 4.86 5.79 19.44
C ALA A 171 5.25 7.27 19.53
N ARG A 172 6.52 7.60 19.28
CA ARG A 172 7.01 8.99 19.24
C ARG A 172 6.39 9.79 18.10
N ALA A 173 6.30 9.22 16.90
CA ALA A 173 5.67 9.88 15.75
C ALA A 173 4.16 10.13 15.96
N ALA A 174 3.50 9.29 16.77
CA ALA A 174 2.11 9.45 17.18
C ALA A 174 1.91 10.48 18.31
N GLY A 175 2.98 11.07 18.85
CA GLY A 175 2.91 12.00 19.97
C GLY A 175 2.59 11.33 21.32
N VAL A 176 2.65 10.00 21.40
CA VAL A 176 2.56 9.28 22.67
C VAL A 176 3.95 9.32 23.30
N ALA A 177 4.10 10.11 24.37
CA ALA A 177 5.32 10.10 25.16
C ALA A 177 5.47 8.70 25.77
N ALA A 178 6.35 7.88 25.19
CA ALA A 178 6.78 6.64 25.81
C ALA A 178 7.42 7.01 27.15
N ASP A 179 6.98 6.37 28.23
CA ASP A 179 7.55 6.56 29.57
C ASP A 179 9.07 6.32 29.50
N PRO A 180 9.91 7.33 29.78
CA PRO A 180 11.37 7.19 29.71
C PRO A 180 11.92 6.17 30.70
N GLU A 181 11.19 5.80 31.75
CA GLU A 181 11.65 4.81 32.74
C GLU A 181 11.37 3.34 32.34
N HIS A 182 10.41 3.09 31.42
CA HIS A 182 10.06 1.73 30.96
C HIS A 182 9.98 1.59 29.43
N PRO A 183 11.07 1.82 28.67
CA PRO A 183 11.09 1.63 27.21
C PRO A 183 10.89 0.16 26.77
N GLU A 184 10.94 -0.79 27.69
CA GLU A 184 10.80 -2.23 27.42
C GLU A 184 9.36 -2.75 27.50
N GLU A 185 8.41 -1.94 27.99
CA GLU A 185 7.03 -2.37 28.26
C GLU A 185 6.03 -1.97 27.16
N ILE A 186 6.52 -1.56 25.98
CA ILE A 186 5.67 -1.46 24.79
C ILE A 186 5.46 -2.88 24.24
N VAL A 187 4.58 -3.63 24.90
CA VAL A 187 4.12 -4.93 24.42
C VAL A 187 3.43 -4.71 23.06
N GLU A 188 3.92 -5.40 22.03
CA GLU A 188 3.31 -5.37 20.69
C GLU A 188 1.82 -5.72 20.82
N ALA A 189 0.95 -4.75 20.56
CA ALA A 189 -0.49 -4.89 20.77
C ALA A 189 -1.04 -6.15 20.10
N PRO A 190 -1.98 -6.88 20.75
CA PRO A 190 -2.43 -8.20 20.30
C PRO A 190 -2.98 -8.13 18.87
N GLU A 191 -2.31 -8.83 17.96
CA GLU A 191 -2.71 -8.95 16.56
C GLU A 191 -3.92 -9.90 16.46
N ARG A 192 -5.10 -9.38 16.12
CA ARG A 192 -6.24 -10.25 15.79
C ARG A 192 -6.16 -10.60 14.31
N GLU A 193 -5.79 -11.84 14.03
CA GLU A 193 -5.73 -12.36 12.66
C GLU A 193 -7.12 -12.33 12.03
N VAL A 194 -7.25 -11.62 10.91
CA VAL A 194 -8.50 -11.50 10.15
C VAL A 194 -8.49 -12.50 8.99
N VAL A 195 -7.37 -12.57 8.26
CA VAL A 195 -7.25 -13.45 7.09
C VAL A 195 -5.89 -14.13 7.07
N ALA A 196 -5.89 -15.45 6.99
CA ALA A 196 -4.72 -16.28 6.75
C ALA A 196 -4.91 -17.04 5.43
N ILE A 197 -4.03 -16.82 4.46
CA ILE A 197 -4.15 -17.49 3.16
C ILE A 197 -3.36 -18.81 3.19
N PRO A 198 -4.00 -19.96 2.93
CA PRO A 198 -3.28 -21.22 2.90
C PRO A 198 -2.30 -21.26 1.72
N PRO A 199 -1.06 -21.79 1.89
CA PRO A 199 -0.04 -21.86 0.83
C PRO A 199 -0.53 -22.52 -0.46
N ALA A 200 -1.33 -23.58 -0.35
CA ALA A 200 -1.89 -24.28 -1.50
C ALA A 200 -2.78 -23.38 -2.37
N ARG A 201 -3.51 -22.43 -1.77
CA ARG A 201 -4.34 -21.47 -2.51
C ARG A 201 -3.49 -20.48 -3.28
N VAL A 202 -2.36 -20.05 -2.74
CA VAL A 202 -1.41 -19.16 -3.43
C VAL A 202 -0.80 -19.85 -4.65
N ILE A 203 -0.37 -21.11 -4.49
CA ILE A 203 0.16 -21.91 -5.60
C ILE A 203 -0.92 -22.12 -6.66
N GLY A 204 -2.13 -22.51 -6.24
CA GLY A 204 -3.27 -22.66 -7.15
C GLY A 204 -3.60 -21.37 -7.89
N ALA A 205 -3.58 -20.22 -7.20
CA ALA A 205 -3.80 -18.92 -7.80
C ALA A 205 -2.73 -18.54 -8.83
N ALA A 206 -1.46 -18.87 -8.54
CA ALA A 206 -0.35 -18.65 -9.47
C ALA A 206 -0.48 -19.53 -10.73
N VAL A 207 -0.86 -20.80 -10.58
CA VAL A 207 -1.10 -21.74 -11.70
C VAL A 207 -2.37 -21.38 -12.49
N LEU A 208 -3.39 -20.81 -11.86
CA LEU A 208 -4.58 -20.32 -12.54
C LEU A 208 -4.43 -18.83 -12.93
N SER A 209 -3.21 -18.33 -13.14
CA SER A 209 -2.97 -16.93 -13.49
C SER A 209 -2.87 -16.70 -15.01
N GLY A 210 -2.87 -15.42 -15.41
CA GLY A 210 -2.61 -15.04 -16.81
C GLY A 210 -1.23 -15.49 -17.30
N THR A 211 -0.25 -15.65 -16.40
CA THR A 211 1.10 -16.14 -16.72
C THR A 211 1.06 -17.55 -17.30
N THR A 212 0.19 -18.42 -16.78
CA THR A 212 0.04 -19.80 -17.27
C THR A 212 -0.57 -19.83 -18.67
N ILE A 213 -1.55 -18.97 -18.94
CA ILE A 213 -2.12 -18.79 -20.28
C ILE A 213 -1.03 -18.31 -21.24
N ALA A 214 -0.27 -17.28 -20.85
CA ALA A 214 0.83 -16.75 -21.66
C ALA A 214 1.91 -17.80 -21.92
N LEU A 215 2.25 -18.63 -20.94
CA LEU A 215 3.18 -19.75 -21.10
C LEU A 215 2.67 -20.77 -22.11
N VAL A 216 1.41 -21.21 -22.00
CA VAL A 216 0.81 -22.16 -22.94
C VAL A 216 0.80 -21.58 -24.36
N VAL A 217 0.37 -20.33 -24.52
CA VAL A 217 0.37 -19.64 -25.82
C VAL A 217 1.80 -19.53 -26.37
N ALA A 218 2.78 -19.16 -25.54
CA ALA A 218 4.17 -19.06 -25.97
C ALA A 218 4.72 -20.41 -26.43
N VAL A 219 4.43 -21.50 -25.70
CA VAL A 219 4.82 -22.86 -26.08
C VAL A 219 4.17 -23.26 -27.41
N VAL A 220 2.88 -23.00 -27.59
CA VAL A 220 2.18 -23.29 -28.86
C VAL A 220 2.77 -22.49 -30.01
N VAL A 221 3.05 -21.20 -29.82
CA VAL A 221 3.68 -20.35 -30.84
C VAL A 221 5.07 -20.89 -31.21
N VAL A 222 5.89 -21.25 -30.22
CA VAL A 222 7.22 -21.82 -30.44
C VAL A 222 7.16 -23.12 -31.24
N ILE A 223 6.28 -24.05 -30.85
CA ILE A 223 6.10 -25.32 -31.56
C ILE A 223 5.64 -25.06 -33.00
N THR A 224 4.67 -24.17 -33.18
CA THR A 224 4.14 -23.84 -34.52
C THR A 224 5.21 -23.21 -35.41
N LEU A 225 5.98 -22.26 -34.90
CA LEU A 225 7.09 -21.64 -35.64
C LEU A 225 8.19 -22.67 -35.93
N GLY A 226 8.52 -23.54 -34.99
CA GLY A 226 9.47 -24.65 -35.17
C GLY A 226 9.11 -25.56 -36.33
N ILE A 227 7.82 -25.91 -36.44
CA ILE A 227 7.29 -26.72 -37.53
C ILE A 227 7.29 -25.95 -38.86
N VAL A 228 6.86 -24.69 -38.87
CA VAL A 228 6.72 -23.88 -40.10
C VAL A 228 8.06 -23.50 -40.72
N PHE A 229 9.06 -23.19 -39.90
CA PHE A 229 10.37 -22.71 -40.37
C PHE A 229 11.44 -23.81 -40.39
N GLU A 230 11.10 -25.04 -39.99
CA GLU A 230 12.01 -26.20 -39.93
C GLU A 230 13.37 -25.91 -39.25
N THR A 231 13.40 -24.95 -38.31
CA THR A 231 14.64 -24.48 -37.68
C THR A 231 14.68 -24.80 -36.18
N PRO A 232 15.70 -25.55 -35.70
CA PRO A 232 15.83 -25.87 -34.28
C PRO A 232 16.29 -24.68 -33.41
N ILE A 233 16.74 -23.58 -34.03
CA ILE A 233 17.23 -22.37 -33.34
C ILE A 233 16.12 -21.70 -32.49
N ILE A 234 14.84 -21.93 -32.84
CA ILE A 234 13.69 -21.36 -32.13
C ILE A 234 13.63 -21.85 -30.67
N ALA A 235 14.17 -23.03 -30.36
CA ALA A 235 14.24 -23.53 -28.99
C ALA A 235 15.12 -22.65 -28.08
N THR A 236 16.24 -22.12 -28.58
CA THR A 236 17.13 -21.23 -27.81
C THR A 236 16.47 -19.88 -27.54
N SER A 237 15.65 -19.37 -28.47
CA SER A 237 14.87 -18.13 -28.29
C SER A 237 13.84 -18.22 -27.16
N PHE A 238 13.53 -19.41 -26.66
CA PHE A 238 12.61 -19.61 -25.54
C PHE A 238 13.24 -19.37 -24.16
N ILE A 239 14.57 -19.41 -24.04
CA ILE A 239 15.26 -19.26 -22.75
C ILE A 239 14.88 -17.94 -22.05
N PRO A 240 14.87 -16.77 -22.71
CA PRO A 240 14.43 -15.52 -22.07
C PRO A 240 12.96 -15.55 -21.64
N ILE A 241 12.08 -16.18 -22.43
CA ILE A 241 10.65 -16.34 -22.10
C ILE A 241 10.49 -17.21 -20.87
N LEU A 242 11.20 -18.34 -20.81
CA LEU A 242 11.19 -19.25 -19.67
C LEU A 242 11.69 -18.55 -18.40
N ILE A 243 12.79 -17.80 -18.49
CA ILE A 243 13.30 -16.98 -17.37
C ILE A 243 12.25 -15.98 -16.91
N GLY A 244 11.59 -15.27 -17.83
CA GLY A 244 10.53 -14.32 -17.52
C GLY A 244 9.33 -14.99 -16.82
N VAL A 245 8.92 -16.17 -17.29
CA VAL A 245 7.82 -16.94 -16.70
C VAL A 245 8.18 -17.46 -15.30
N VAL A 246 9.38 -18.01 -15.12
CA VAL A 246 9.88 -18.46 -13.81
C VAL A 246 9.93 -17.28 -12.85
N GLY A 247 10.45 -16.12 -13.28
CA GLY A 247 10.46 -14.90 -12.50
C GLY A 247 9.06 -14.41 -12.11
N ALA A 248 8.07 -14.52 -13.02
CA ALA A 248 6.69 -14.15 -12.75
C ALA A 248 6.02 -15.09 -11.72
N TYR A 249 6.22 -16.41 -11.82
CA TYR A 249 5.76 -17.35 -10.81
C TYR A 249 6.43 -17.12 -9.47
N TRP A 250 7.75 -16.91 -9.47
CA TRP A 250 8.51 -16.59 -8.27
C TRP A 250 7.96 -15.34 -7.57
N SER A 251 7.72 -14.27 -8.32
CA SER A 251 7.13 -13.03 -7.80
C SER A 251 5.73 -13.25 -7.21
N ALA A 252 4.88 -14.03 -7.89
CA ALA A 252 3.53 -14.35 -7.42
C ALA A 252 3.55 -15.15 -6.10
N LEU A 253 4.44 -16.15 -6.00
CA LEU A 253 4.61 -16.94 -4.79
C LEU A 253 5.21 -16.08 -3.67
N ASN A 254 6.26 -15.32 -3.92
CA ASN A 254 6.91 -14.50 -2.89
C ASN A 254 5.99 -13.37 -2.36
N THR A 255 5.03 -12.89 -3.16
CA THR A 255 4.08 -11.86 -2.71
C THR A 255 2.85 -12.47 -2.00
N GLY A 256 2.56 -13.75 -2.23
CA GLY A 256 1.36 -14.41 -1.71
C GLY A 256 1.58 -15.42 -0.58
N TYR A 257 2.78 -15.99 -0.46
CA TYR A 257 3.04 -17.10 0.46
C TYR A 257 3.06 -16.64 1.93
N ASN A 258 2.54 -17.48 2.82
CA ASN A 258 2.39 -17.19 4.26
C ASN A 258 1.74 -15.82 4.53
N PHE A 259 0.80 -15.44 3.67
CA PHE A 259 0.13 -14.15 3.77
C PHE A 259 -0.84 -14.15 4.95
N ARG A 260 -0.65 -13.19 5.85
CA ARG A 260 -1.50 -12.96 7.02
C ARG A 260 -1.84 -11.49 7.13
N ALA A 261 -3.13 -11.19 7.27
CA ALA A 261 -3.63 -9.86 7.56
C ALA A 261 -4.21 -9.85 8.97
N ALA A 262 -3.69 -8.97 9.82
CA ALA A 262 -4.16 -8.78 11.19
C ALA A 262 -4.56 -7.33 11.41
N THR A 263 -5.55 -7.10 12.26
CA THR A 263 -5.85 -5.75 12.75
C THR A 263 -4.91 -5.41 13.90
N SER A 264 -4.43 -4.18 13.88
CA SER A 264 -3.55 -3.59 14.89
C SER A 264 -4.05 -2.19 15.23
N PRO A 265 -3.72 -1.64 16.43
CA PRO A 265 -4.06 -0.25 16.77
C PRO A 265 -3.59 0.78 15.72
N ASP A 266 -2.44 0.53 15.09
CA ASP A 266 -1.83 1.41 14.09
C ASP A 266 -2.35 1.21 12.64
N GLY A 267 -3.24 0.22 12.40
CA GLY A 267 -3.79 -0.09 11.08
C GLY A 267 -3.82 -1.58 10.73
N ILE A 268 -3.94 -1.90 9.43
CA ILE A 268 -3.95 -3.28 8.94
C ILE A 268 -2.50 -3.74 8.77
N ARG A 269 -2.06 -4.70 9.59
CA ARG A 269 -0.74 -5.32 9.47
C ARG A 269 -0.80 -6.48 8.51
N VAL A 270 0.03 -6.42 7.49
CA VAL A 270 0.15 -7.46 6.48
C VAL A 270 1.54 -8.07 6.55
N ARG A 271 1.59 -9.39 6.71
CA ARG A 271 2.82 -10.19 6.71
C ARG A 271 2.80 -11.12 5.50
N TYR A 272 3.88 -11.16 4.72
CA TYR A 272 3.97 -12.05 3.55
C TYR A 272 5.42 -12.40 3.20
N GLY A 273 5.57 -13.52 2.49
CA GLY A 273 6.81 -13.93 1.86
C GLY A 273 7.12 -15.42 2.01
N LEU A 274 7.80 -15.98 1.00
CA LEU A 274 8.21 -17.39 0.97
C LEU A 274 9.54 -17.57 1.70
N LEU A 275 10.58 -16.95 1.14
CA LEU A 275 11.94 -16.96 1.70
C LEU A 275 12.16 -15.72 2.55
N ASP A 276 11.89 -14.56 1.97
CA ASP A 276 11.92 -13.29 2.68
C ASP A 276 10.65 -13.16 3.53
N THR A 277 10.70 -12.45 4.65
CA THR A 277 9.50 -12.09 5.42
C THR A 277 9.38 -10.58 5.47
N ARG A 278 8.24 -10.06 5.01
CA ARG A 278 7.93 -8.63 5.05
C ARG A 278 6.74 -8.40 5.96
N ALA A 279 6.87 -7.42 6.85
CA ALA A 279 5.78 -6.93 7.69
C ALA A 279 5.57 -5.44 7.41
N GLN A 280 4.39 -5.10 6.91
CA GLN A 280 3.98 -3.73 6.57
C GLN A 280 2.70 -3.37 7.33
N THR A 281 2.56 -2.12 7.74
CA THR A 281 1.32 -1.60 8.32
C THR A 281 0.71 -0.65 7.31
N VAL A 282 -0.52 -0.93 6.87
CA VAL A 282 -1.30 -0.03 6.02
C VAL A 282 -2.34 0.66 6.90
N PRO A 283 -2.20 1.96 7.19
CA PRO A 283 -3.21 2.71 7.90
C PRO A 283 -4.44 2.84 6.99
N PRO A 284 -5.62 2.36 7.40
CA PRO A 284 -6.83 2.43 6.56
C PRO A 284 -7.24 3.86 6.21
N GLY A 285 -7.03 4.86 7.09
CA GLY A 285 -7.25 6.28 6.77
C GLY A 285 -6.44 6.78 5.57
N ARG A 286 -5.29 6.17 5.28
CA ARG A 286 -4.43 6.55 4.15
C ARG A 286 -4.78 5.84 2.85
N VAL A 287 -5.75 4.91 2.85
CA VAL A 287 -6.19 4.21 1.64
C VAL A 287 -7.04 5.15 0.79
N GLN A 288 -6.55 5.46 -0.40
CA GLN A 288 -7.17 6.42 -1.32
C GLN A 288 -8.14 5.77 -2.29
N ALA A 289 -7.78 4.56 -2.74
CA ALA A 289 -8.58 3.78 -3.67
C ALA A 289 -8.32 2.30 -3.44
N LEU A 290 -9.34 1.49 -3.67
CA LEU A 290 -9.27 0.03 -3.55
C LEU A 290 -9.76 -0.60 -4.85
N SER A 291 -9.07 -1.63 -5.33
CA SER A 291 -9.42 -2.39 -6.54
C SER A 291 -9.52 -3.87 -6.23
N ILE A 292 -10.62 -4.47 -6.66
CA ILE A 292 -10.89 -5.90 -6.56
C ILE A 292 -10.84 -6.46 -7.97
N ILE A 293 -9.90 -7.36 -8.22
CA ILE A 293 -9.65 -7.94 -9.54
C ILE A 293 -9.94 -9.44 -9.49
N GLN A 294 -10.67 -9.95 -10.48
CA GLN A 294 -10.90 -11.38 -10.70
C GLN A 294 -10.54 -11.77 -12.13
N SER A 295 -9.47 -12.56 -12.25
CA SER A 295 -9.00 -13.13 -13.52
C SER A 295 -9.95 -14.20 -14.06
N PRO A 296 -9.92 -14.51 -15.38
CA PRO A 296 -10.82 -15.49 -15.99
C PRO A 296 -10.80 -16.87 -15.32
N LEU A 297 -9.61 -17.44 -15.12
CA LEU A 297 -9.46 -18.79 -14.54
C LEU A 297 -9.85 -18.84 -13.05
N TRP A 298 -9.68 -17.73 -12.34
CA TRP A 298 -10.05 -17.60 -10.92
C TRP A 298 -11.55 -17.59 -10.67
N ARG A 299 -12.36 -17.36 -11.71
CA ARG A 299 -13.83 -17.39 -11.61
C ARG A 299 -14.37 -18.75 -11.20
N LEU A 300 -13.72 -19.83 -11.65
CA LEU A 300 -14.13 -21.19 -11.34
C LEU A 300 -14.00 -21.50 -9.85
N LYS A 301 -13.04 -20.86 -9.17
CA LYS A 301 -12.78 -21.03 -7.74
C LYS A 301 -13.29 -19.86 -6.88
N GLY A 302 -13.90 -18.85 -7.49
CA GLY A 302 -14.37 -17.66 -6.77
C GLY A 302 -13.24 -16.85 -6.12
N TRP A 303 -12.06 -16.82 -6.73
CA TRP A 303 -10.90 -16.10 -6.19
C TRP A 303 -10.83 -14.66 -6.70
N TYR A 304 -10.34 -13.78 -5.83
CA TYR A 304 -10.21 -12.35 -6.03
C TYR A 304 -8.87 -11.87 -5.48
N ARG A 305 -8.35 -10.78 -6.05
CA ARG A 305 -7.21 -10.02 -5.54
C ARG A 305 -7.67 -8.64 -5.12
N VAL A 306 -7.16 -8.13 -4.01
CA VAL A 306 -7.42 -6.76 -3.54
C VAL A 306 -6.11 -5.97 -3.54
N THR A 307 -6.10 -4.87 -4.30
CA THR A 307 -5.01 -3.90 -4.31
C THR A 307 -5.52 -2.52 -3.91
N VAL A 308 -4.62 -1.67 -3.41
CA VAL A 308 -4.95 -0.34 -2.90
C VAL A 308 -3.93 0.70 -3.35
N ASN A 309 -4.37 1.94 -3.48
CA ASN A 309 -3.48 3.09 -3.49
C ASN A 309 -3.42 3.64 -2.07
N VAL A 310 -2.21 3.77 -1.52
CA VAL A 310 -2.01 4.32 -0.17
C VAL A 310 -1.16 5.57 -0.27
N ALA A 311 -1.55 6.62 0.43
CA ALA A 311 -0.75 7.84 0.52
C ALA A 311 0.65 7.52 1.08
N GLY A 312 1.70 8.00 0.41
CA GLY A 312 3.10 7.73 0.75
C GLY A 312 3.67 6.42 0.19
N TYR A 313 2.83 5.52 -0.33
CA TYR A 313 3.26 4.25 -0.93
C TYR A 313 2.87 4.21 -2.42
N GLY A 314 3.81 4.50 -3.33
CA GLY A 314 3.50 4.39 -4.76
C GLY A 314 4.26 5.29 -5.73
N LEU A 315 5.25 6.07 -5.27
CA LEU A 315 6.07 6.89 -6.17
C LEU A 315 6.99 6.06 -7.07
N SER A 316 7.22 4.79 -6.74
CA SER A 316 8.08 3.89 -7.53
C SER A 316 7.27 2.87 -8.32
N ALA A 317 7.46 2.84 -9.63
CA ALA A 317 6.95 1.79 -10.52
C ALA A 317 7.65 0.43 -10.35
N SER A 318 8.43 0.26 -9.28
CA SER A 318 9.21 -0.95 -9.00
C SER A 318 8.34 -2.08 -8.44
N THR A 319 8.78 -3.32 -8.61
CA THR A 319 8.11 -4.53 -8.11
C THR A 319 7.84 -4.48 -6.60
N GLU A 320 8.70 -3.80 -5.82
CA GLU A 320 8.49 -3.60 -4.38
C GLU A 320 7.29 -2.70 -4.07
N GLY A 321 7.06 -1.64 -4.86
CA GLY A 321 5.91 -0.74 -4.68
C GLY A 321 4.58 -1.44 -4.95
N GLN A 322 4.54 -2.33 -5.95
CA GLN A 322 3.37 -3.13 -6.29
C GLN A 322 3.01 -4.16 -5.21
N ALA A 323 4.01 -4.79 -4.59
CA ALA A 323 3.79 -5.73 -3.49
C ALA A 323 3.17 -5.03 -2.26
N ARG A 324 3.58 -3.80 -1.97
CA ARG A 324 3.05 -2.99 -0.86
C ARG A 324 1.60 -2.59 -1.04
N ALA A 325 1.23 -2.32 -2.28
CA ALA A 325 -0.14 -1.99 -2.66
C ALA A 325 -1.09 -3.20 -2.65
N THR A 326 -0.62 -4.42 -2.37
CA THR A 326 -1.48 -5.62 -2.34
C THR A 326 -1.96 -5.90 -0.92
N LEU A 327 -3.26 -5.73 -0.65
CA LEU A 327 -3.89 -6.07 0.64
C LEU A 327 -4.41 -7.51 0.70
N LEU A 328 -4.68 -8.14 -0.45
CA LEU A 328 -5.07 -9.54 -0.52
C LEU A 328 -4.59 -10.13 -1.85
N PRO A 329 -3.54 -10.97 -1.86
CA PRO A 329 -2.98 -11.52 -3.10
C PRO A 329 -3.95 -12.50 -3.77
N VAL A 330 -4.65 -13.31 -2.95
CA VAL A 330 -5.74 -14.20 -3.36
C VAL A 330 -6.68 -14.44 -2.18
N GLY A 331 -7.98 -14.25 -2.38
CA GLY A 331 -8.98 -14.65 -1.39
C GLY A 331 -10.35 -14.92 -1.97
N THR A 332 -11.23 -15.45 -1.12
CA THR A 332 -12.64 -15.69 -1.43
C THR A 332 -13.45 -14.41 -1.33
N ARG A 333 -14.71 -14.45 -1.78
CA ARG A 333 -15.63 -13.31 -1.66
C ARG A 333 -15.78 -12.82 -0.22
N ASP A 334 -15.87 -13.73 0.74
CA ASP A 334 -16.10 -13.38 2.15
C ASP A 334 -14.87 -12.70 2.76
N GLU A 335 -13.66 -13.19 2.44
CA GLU A 335 -12.40 -12.57 2.84
C GLU A 335 -12.23 -11.16 2.24
N VAL A 336 -12.66 -10.96 0.99
CA VAL A 336 -12.68 -9.62 0.36
C VAL A 336 -13.64 -8.68 1.10
N LEU A 337 -14.83 -9.16 1.45
CA LEU A 337 -15.82 -8.36 2.19
C LEU A 337 -15.33 -8.02 3.61
N GLN A 338 -14.61 -8.92 4.28
CA GLN A 338 -13.97 -8.64 5.56
C GLN A 338 -12.92 -7.54 5.45
N ILE A 339 -12.05 -7.59 4.44
CA ILE A 339 -11.04 -6.54 4.21
C ILE A 339 -11.71 -5.20 3.84
N LEU A 340 -12.77 -5.23 3.02
CA LEU A 340 -13.56 -4.04 2.71
C LEU A 340 -14.15 -3.41 3.97
N ALA A 341 -14.65 -4.21 4.90
CA ALA A 341 -15.20 -3.71 6.17
C ALA A 341 -14.14 -3.04 7.06
N LEU A 342 -12.86 -3.41 6.93
CA LEU A 342 -11.76 -2.76 7.65
C LEU A 342 -11.33 -1.44 7.01
N VAL A 343 -11.33 -1.38 5.67
CA VAL A 343 -10.89 -0.20 4.91
C VAL A 343 -11.99 0.86 4.81
N LEU A 344 -13.24 0.41 4.65
CA LEU A 344 -14.43 1.25 4.54
C LEU A 344 -15.49 0.77 5.55
N PRO A 345 -15.36 1.14 6.84
CA PRO A 345 -16.29 0.69 7.89
C PRO A 345 -17.73 1.12 7.66
N ASP A 346 -17.93 2.33 7.12
CA ASP A 346 -19.23 2.81 6.67
C ASP A 346 -19.25 2.91 5.13
N PRO A 347 -19.85 1.92 4.45
CA PRO A 347 -19.99 1.93 3.00
C PRO A 347 -21.10 2.86 2.49
N GLY A 348 -21.86 3.52 3.36
CA GLY A 348 -22.87 4.51 2.98
C GLY A 348 -24.06 3.91 2.23
N THR A 349 -24.38 2.64 2.50
CA THR A 349 -25.53 1.93 1.94
C THR A 349 -26.13 0.98 2.99
N PRO A 350 -27.47 0.85 3.06
CA PRO A 350 -28.11 -0.10 3.98
C PRO A 350 -27.83 -1.56 3.62
N ARG A 351 -27.39 -1.83 2.38
CA ARG A 351 -27.19 -3.19 1.84
C ARG A 351 -25.79 -3.39 1.25
N PRO A 352 -24.72 -3.32 2.08
CA PRO A 352 -23.36 -3.28 1.57
C PRO A 352 -22.96 -4.54 0.82
N VAL A 353 -23.29 -5.72 1.36
CA VAL A 353 -22.93 -7.01 0.75
C VAL A 353 -23.49 -7.12 -0.67
N GLU A 354 -24.74 -6.70 -0.89
CA GLU A 354 -25.38 -6.78 -2.20
C GLU A 354 -24.76 -5.79 -3.19
N VAL A 355 -24.55 -4.53 -2.80
CA VAL A 355 -23.92 -3.49 -3.64
C VAL A 355 -22.51 -3.90 -4.07
N PHE A 356 -21.66 -4.34 -3.14
CA PHE A 356 -20.29 -4.77 -3.49
C PHE A 356 -20.30 -6.03 -4.35
N THR A 357 -21.23 -6.95 -4.11
CA THR A 357 -21.37 -8.16 -4.94
C THR A 357 -21.82 -7.82 -6.36
N ALA A 358 -22.80 -6.92 -6.50
CA ALA A 358 -23.23 -6.40 -7.79
C ALA A 358 -22.08 -5.67 -8.52
N GLY A 359 -21.20 -5.00 -7.79
CA GLY A 359 -19.96 -4.44 -8.35
C GLY A 359 -18.98 -5.52 -8.83
N MET A 360 -18.74 -6.56 -8.03
CA MET A 360 -17.78 -7.62 -8.33
C MET A 360 -18.23 -8.49 -9.51
N THR A 361 -19.46 -9.00 -9.50
CA THR A 361 -19.93 -10.02 -10.47
C THR A 361 -21.06 -9.56 -11.37
N GLY A 362 -21.74 -8.46 -11.03
CA GLY A 362 -22.92 -7.97 -11.76
C GLY A 362 -22.63 -7.53 -13.20
N ARG A 363 -23.71 -7.45 -13.98
CA ARG A 363 -23.70 -7.10 -15.41
C ARG A 363 -24.78 -6.11 -15.80
N ASP A 364 -25.74 -5.76 -14.95
CA ASP A 364 -26.83 -4.84 -15.31
C ASP A 364 -27.00 -3.79 -14.21
N GLY A 365 -27.99 -2.92 -14.32
CA GLY A 365 -28.19 -1.78 -13.39
C GLY A 365 -28.73 -2.15 -12.01
N VAL A 366 -28.46 -3.36 -11.53
CA VAL A 366 -28.87 -3.85 -10.21
C VAL A 366 -28.11 -3.09 -9.13
N GLU A 367 -28.70 -2.87 -7.95
CA GLU A 367 -28.08 -2.19 -6.80
C GLU A 367 -27.62 -0.74 -7.07
N GLY A 368 -28.33 -0.01 -7.93
CA GLY A 368 -28.03 1.40 -8.21
C GLY A 368 -26.85 1.62 -9.17
N PHE A 369 -26.41 0.59 -9.88
CA PHE A 369 -25.41 0.74 -10.93
C PHE A 369 -25.99 1.37 -12.19
N VAL A 370 -25.35 2.42 -12.71
CA VAL A 370 -25.65 2.99 -14.02
C VAL A 370 -24.65 2.42 -15.04
N THR A 371 -25.18 1.80 -16.10
CA THR A 371 -24.36 1.09 -17.10
C THR A 371 -24.11 1.90 -18.35
N THR A 372 -23.11 1.52 -19.14
CA THR A 372 -22.88 2.08 -20.48
C THR A 372 -24.15 1.95 -21.36
N PRO A 373 -24.56 3.03 -22.06
CA PRO A 373 -25.78 3.02 -22.85
C PRO A 373 -25.68 2.05 -24.05
N ARG A 374 -26.82 1.45 -24.44
CA ARG A 374 -26.90 0.44 -25.52
C ARG A 374 -26.32 0.91 -26.87
N ARG A 375 -26.34 2.22 -27.14
CA ARG A 375 -25.75 2.80 -28.37
C ARG A 375 -24.24 2.60 -28.47
N ALA A 376 -23.54 2.55 -27.33
CA ALA A 376 -22.10 2.30 -27.26
C ALA A 376 -21.75 0.80 -27.28
N ARG A 377 -22.71 -0.09 -27.57
CA ARG A 377 -22.44 -1.53 -27.75
C ARG A 377 -21.38 -1.82 -28.81
N TRP A 378 -21.24 -0.97 -29.82
CA TRP A 378 -20.21 -1.18 -30.85
C TRP A 378 -18.80 -0.85 -30.36
N LEU A 379 -18.68 0.05 -29.37
CA LEU A 379 -17.40 0.35 -28.73
C LEU A 379 -17.03 -0.69 -27.66
N ALA A 380 -18.04 -1.29 -27.04
CA ALA A 380 -17.87 -2.25 -25.95
C ALA A 380 -18.84 -3.43 -26.08
N PRO A 381 -18.71 -4.30 -27.10
CA PRO A 381 -19.74 -5.30 -27.45
C PRO A 381 -20.03 -6.30 -26.33
N LEU A 382 -19.00 -6.68 -25.59
CA LEU A 382 -19.12 -7.58 -24.45
C LEU A 382 -19.23 -6.82 -23.12
N ALA A 383 -18.73 -5.58 -23.08
CA ALA A 383 -18.51 -4.84 -21.83
C ALA A 383 -19.60 -3.81 -21.53
N TRP A 384 -20.46 -3.43 -22.48
CA TRP A 384 -21.46 -2.36 -22.28
C TRP A 384 -22.43 -2.63 -21.12
N ARG A 385 -22.82 -3.88 -20.91
CA ARG A 385 -23.63 -4.29 -19.76
C ARG A 385 -22.84 -4.14 -18.46
N ARG A 386 -21.61 -4.65 -18.47
CA ARG A 386 -20.79 -4.72 -17.26
C ARG A 386 -20.18 -3.38 -16.86
N ASN A 387 -19.74 -2.56 -17.78
CA ASN A 387 -19.18 -1.25 -17.48
C ASN A 387 -20.27 -0.39 -16.83
N GLY A 388 -19.95 0.15 -15.66
CA GLY A 388 -20.89 0.99 -14.95
C GLY A 388 -20.32 1.49 -13.64
N PHE A 389 -21.08 2.37 -12.99
CA PHE A 389 -20.71 2.94 -11.70
C PHE A 389 -21.93 3.01 -10.79
N ALA A 390 -21.72 2.99 -9.49
CA ALA A 390 -22.73 3.24 -8.47
C ALA A 390 -22.17 4.24 -7.46
N VAL A 391 -23.04 5.02 -6.85
CA VAL A 391 -22.64 6.02 -5.87
C VAL A 391 -23.37 5.74 -4.56
N THR A 392 -22.61 5.51 -3.49
CA THR A 392 -23.14 5.38 -2.12
C THR A 392 -23.01 6.70 -1.37
N GLY A 393 -23.44 6.73 -0.10
CA GLY A 393 -23.26 7.88 0.79
C GLY A 393 -21.79 8.25 1.01
N THR A 394 -20.87 7.26 0.98
CA THR A 394 -19.46 7.46 1.36
C THR A 394 -18.46 7.18 0.24
N ALA A 395 -18.84 6.44 -0.81
CA ALA A 395 -17.92 6.05 -1.88
C ALA A 395 -18.56 5.97 -3.28
N VAL A 396 -17.70 6.04 -4.30
CA VAL A 396 -18.02 5.72 -5.69
C VAL A 396 -17.47 4.34 -6.02
N LEU A 397 -18.33 3.49 -6.56
CA LEU A 397 -17.99 2.17 -7.06
C LEU A 397 -17.96 2.20 -8.59
N MET A 398 -16.91 1.68 -9.20
CA MET A 398 -16.72 1.65 -10.66
C MET A 398 -16.40 0.21 -11.05
N ARG A 399 -17.21 -0.39 -11.90
CA ARG A 399 -17.00 -1.76 -12.38
C ARG A 399 -16.67 -1.77 -13.86
N SER A 400 -15.74 -2.65 -14.24
CA SER A 400 -15.27 -2.77 -15.62
C SER A 400 -14.80 -4.19 -15.94
N GLY A 401 -14.61 -4.42 -17.25
CA GLY A 401 -13.89 -5.58 -17.80
C GLY A 401 -14.68 -6.89 -17.80
N VAL A 402 -14.69 -7.60 -18.93
CA VAL A 402 -15.51 -8.82 -19.13
C VAL A 402 -14.75 -10.10 -18.88
N LEU A 403 -13.46 -10.15 -19.24
CA LEU A 403 -12.56 -11.28 -19.03
C LEU A 403 -11.73 -11.09 -17.74
N TRP A 404 -11.23 -9.89 -17.51
CA TRP A 404 -10.71 -9.48 -16.21
C TRP A 404 -11.75 -8.59 -15.55
N ARG A 405 -12.42 -9.14 -14.54
CA ARG A 405 -13.43 -8.38 -13.79
C ARG A 405 -12.71 -7.47 -12.82
N GLN A 406 -13.06 -6.20 -12.83
CA GLN A 406 -12.53 -5.24 -11.88
C GLN A 406 -13.67 -4.45 -11.24
N LEU A 407 -13.56 -4.23 -9.94
CA LEU A 407 -14.36 -3.29 -9.17
C LEU A 407 -13.41 -2.34 -8.44
N VAL A 408 -13.51 -1.05 -8.70
CA VAL A 408 -12.76 -0.01 -8.01
C VAL A 408 -13.69 0.73 -7.08
N VAL A 409 -13.25 0.99 -5.85
CA VAL A 409 -13.97 1.72 -4.82
C VAL A 409 -13.11 2.92 -4.43
N VAL A 410 -13.69 4.11 -4.51
CA VAL A 410 -13.04 5.38 -4.16
C VAL A 410 -13.94 6.12 -3.17
N PRO A 411 -13.52 6.33 -1.91
CA PRO A 411 -14.28 7.14 -0.97
C PRO A 411 -14.36 8.60 -1.44
N HIS A 412 -15.48 9.27 -1.17
CA HIS A 412 -15.73 10.65 -1.65
C HIS A 412 -14.65 11.63 -1.17
N GLU A 413 -14.28 11.53 0.09
CA GLU A 413 -13.24 12.34 0.73
C GLU A 413 -11.85 12.19 0.08
N ARG A 414 -11.59 11.06 -0.59
CA ARG A 414 -10.30 10.68 -1.20
C ARG A 414 -10.16 11.05 -2.67
N THR A 415 -11.23 11.53 -3.29
CA THR A 415 -11.16 12.03 -4.67
C THR A 415 -10.34 13.32 -4.65
N GLN A 416 -9.22 13.43 -5.36
CA GLN A 416 -8.42 14.68 -5.36
C GLN A 416 -8.90 15.65 -6.44
N SER A 417 -9.02 15.13 -7.66
CA SER A 417 -9.58 15.86 -8.79
C SER A 417 -10.32 14.89 -9.72
N LEU A 418 -11.11 15.46 -10.62
CA LEU A 418 -11.89 14.74 -11.60
C LEU A 418 -11.57 15.31 -12.97
N SER A 419 -11.48 14.46 -13.99
CA SER A 419 -11.45 14.90 -15.38
C SER A 419 -12.44 14.10 -16.22
N ILE A 420 -13.05 14.78 -17.19
CA ILE A 420 -13.90 14.17 -18.21
C ILE A 420 -13.13 14.20 -19.53
N GLU A 421 -13.04 13.04 -20.17
CA GLU A 421 -12.40 12.87 -21.46
C GLU A 421 -13.44 12.39 -22.48
N GLN A 422 -13.48 13.02 -23.65
CA GLN A 422 -14.34 12.61 -24.75
C GLN A 422 -13.57 12.69 -26.07
N GLY A 423 -13.24 11.52 -26.63
CA GLY A 423 -12.62 11.43 -27.96
C GLY A 423 -13.62 11.67 -29.10
N PRO A 424 -13.16 11.78 -30.36
CA PRO A 424 -14.02 11.98 -31.53
C PRO A 424 -15.05 10.86 -31.71
N VAL A 425 -14.65 9.61 -31.49
CA VAL A 425 -15.52 8.44 -31.57
C VAL A 425 -16.54 8.46 -30.42
N ASP A 426 -16.09 8.74 -29.20
CA ASP A 426 -16.97 8.83 -28.02
C ASP A 426 -18.06 9.90 -28.21
N ARG A 427 -17.70 11.05 -28.81
CA ARG A 427 -18.64 12.12 -29.17
C ARG A 427 -19.71 11.63 -30.14
N ARG A 428 -19.36 10.82 -31.14
CA ARG A 428 -20.33 10.26 -32.11
C ARG A 428 -21.36 9.36 -31.43
N PHE A 429 -20.96 8.63 -30.39
CA PHE A 429 -21.81 7.76 -29.59
C PHE A 429 -22.39 8.44 -28.34
N ARG A 430 -22.14 9.74 -28.13
CA ARG A 430 -22.54 10.52 -26.94
C ARG A 430 -22.13 9.86 -25.63
N VAL A 431 -20.91 9.35 -25.57
CA VAL A 431 -20.32 8.80 -24.34
C VAL A 431 -19.11 9.61 -23.92
N SER A 432 -18.70 9.48 -22.66
CA SER A 432 -17.48 10.06 -22.13
C SER A 432 -16.87 9.16 -21.05
N ASN A 433 -15.58 9.33 -20.84
CA ASN A 433 -14.84 8.64 -19.79
C ASN A 433 -14.58 9.61 -18.65
N LEU A 434 -14.76 9.17 -17.41
CA LEU A 434 -14.38 9.97 -16.25
C LEU A 434 -13.18 9.33 -15.57
N GLN A 435 -12.18 10.15 -15.31
CA GLN A 435 -11.01 9.79 -14.55
C GLN A 435 -11.09 10.43 -13.18
N PHE A 436 -10.91 9.61 -12.14
CA PHE A 436 -10.77 10.08 -10.78
C PHE A 436 -9.27 10.08 -10.48
N GLN A 437 -8.70 11.25 -10.22
CA GLN A 437 -7.30 11.34 -9.85
C GLN A 437 -7.18 11.06 -8.36
N THR A 438 -6.31 10.09 -8.05
CA THR A 438 -5.94 9.67 -6.70
C THR A 438 -4.42 9.62 -6.62
N THR A 439 -3.87 9.42 -5.42
CA THR A 439 -2.42 9.27 -5.24
C THR A 439 -1.85 8.17 -6.16
N PRO A 440 -0.62 8.33 -6.71
CA PRO A 440 0.01 7.33 -7.55
C PRO A 440 -0.03 5.93 -6.93
N GLY A 441 -0.37 4.95 -7.75
CA GLY A 441 -0.49 3.56 -7.34
C GLY A 441 -1.05 2.67 -8.44
N PRO A 442 -1.21 1.36 -8.19
CA PRO A 442 -1.68 0.41 -9.20
C PRO A 442 -3.17 0.56 -9.56
N VAL A 443 -3.95 1.25 -8.72
CA VAL A 443 -5.38 1.47 -8.97
C VAL A 443 -5.54 2.75 -9.77
N ASN A 444 -6.13 2.65 -10.96
CA ASN A 444 -6.49 3.80 -11.78
C ASN A 444 -8.03 3.85 -11.90
N PRO A 445 -8.72 4.63 -11.04
CA PRO A 445 -10.17 4.64 -11.02
C PRO A 445 -10.73 5.41 -12.23
N ARG A 446 -11.43 4.69 -13.10
CA ARG A 446 -12.05 5.23 -14.31
C ARG A 446 -13.46 4.70 -14.49
N VAL A 447 -14.37 5.58 -14.88
CA VAL A 447 -15.68 5.22 -15.43
C VAL A 447 -15.56 5.22 -16.95
N LEU A 448 -15.83 4.07 -17.57
CA LEU A 448 -15.67 3.86 -19.00
C LEU A 448 -17.00 4.00 -19.75
N LEU A 449 -17.02 4.81 -20.82
CA LEU A 449 -18.14 4.94 -21.75
C LEU A 449 -19.48 5.24 -21.05
N ALA A 450 -19.49 6.16 -20.09
CA ALA A 450 -20.74 6.65 -19.50
C ALA A 450 -21.50 7.51 -20.51
N ASP A 451 -22.83 7.56 -20.39
CA ASP A 451 -23.64 8.55 -21.11
C ASP A 451 -23.12 9.96 -20.78
N THR A 452 -22.92 10.83 -21.79
CA THR A 452 -22.31 12.15 -21.56
C THR A 452 -23.11 13.02 -20.57
N ALA A 453 -24.44 12.95 -20.57
CA ALA A 453 -25.24 13.72 -19.61
C ALA A 453 -25.07 13.18 -18.19
N THR A 454 -25.16 11.86 -18.03
CA THR A 454 -24.92 11.17 -16.77
C THR A 454 -23.49 11.36 -16.25
N ALA A 455 -22.51 11.41 -17.14
CA ALA A 455 -21.12 11.71 -16.79
C ALA A 455 -20.98 13.11 -16.19
N TRP A 456 -21.61 14.11 -16.81
CA TRP A 456 -21.62 15.48 -16.28
C TRP A 456 -22.33 15.59 -14.94
N GLU A 457 -23.43 14.87 -14.76
CA GLU A 457 -24.15 14.78 -13.48
C GLU A 457 -23.26 14.14 -12.40
N LEU A 458 -22.59 13.03 -12.72
CA LEU A 458 -21.64 12.39 -11.82
C LEU A 458 -20.49 13.33 -11.47
N PHE A 459 -19.91 14.04 -12.45
CA PHE A 459 -18.80 14.96 -12.21
C PHE A 459 -19.17 16.05 -11.19
N HIS A 460 -20.28 16.76 -11.38
CA HIS A 460 -20.73 17.80 -10.45
C HIS A 460 -21.17 17.21 -9.11
N GLY A 461 -21.93 16.12 -9.14
CA GLY A 461 -22.40 15.43 -7.93
C GLY A 461 -21.26 14.87 -7.08
N GLN A 462 -20.18 14.39 -7.70
CA GLN A 462 -18.99 13.94 -7.00
C GLN A 462 -18.14 15.09 -6.48
N ALA A 463 -18.00 16.18 -7.24
CA ALA A 463 -17.30 17.36 -6.76
C ALA A 463 -17.95 17.92 -5.48
N ALA A 464 -19.29 17.97 -5.44
CA ALA A 464 -20.05 18.38 -4.26
C ALA A 464 -19.87 17.41 -3.07
N ARG A 465 -20.08 16.11 -3.29
CA ARG A 465 -19.92 15.08 -2.25
C ARG A 465 -18.50 15.02 -1.70
N ALA A 466 -17.49 15.13 -2.56
CA ALA A 466 -16.09 15.17 -2.14
C ALA A 466 -15.77 16.42 -1.32
N ALA A 467 -16.33 17.58 -1.69
CA ALA A 467 -16.18 18.81 -0.91
C ALA A 467 -16.86 18.71 0.47
N GLU A 468 -18.06 18.15 0.54
CA GLU A 468 -18.80 17.95 1.78
C GLU A 468 -18.11 16.91 2.70
N ALA A 469 -17.71 15.77 2.15
CA ALA A 469 -17.03 14.71 2.89
C ALA A 469 -15.71 15.21 3.49
N ARG A 470 -14.93 16.03 2.76
CA ARG A 470 -13.69 16.63 3.31
C ARG A 470 -13.92 17.65 4.42
N ARG A 471 -15.10 18.30 4.48
CA ARG A 471 -15.45 19.22 5.57
C ARG A 471 -15.79 18.48 6.86
N HIS A 472 -16.33 17.27 6.74
CA HIS A 472 -16.71 16.42 7.86
C HIS A 472 -15.60 15.43 8.25
N GLY A 473 -14.64 15.18 7.36
CA GLY A 473 -13.44 14.42 7.63
C GLY A 473 -12.51 15.19 8.57
N GLY A 474 -12.51 14.84 9.85
CA GLY A 474 -11.53 15.34 10.81
C GLY A 474 -10.09 14.92 10.44
N PRO A 475 -9.06 15.53 11.06
CA PRO A 475 -7.68 15.08 10.88
C PRO A 475 -7.61 13.60 11.21
N GLU A 476 -7.05 12.79 10.30
CA GLU A 476 -6.97 11.33 10.37
C GLU A 476 -6.12 10.84 11.55
N GLN A 477 -6.65 11.00 12.76
CA GLN A 477 -6.06 10.52 13.99
C GLN A 477 -6.64 9.14 14.25
N TRP A 478 -6.22 8.17 13.44
CA TRP A 478 -6.67 6.77 13.52
C TRP A 478 -6.47 6.15 14.92
N MET A 479 -5.56 6.73 15.72
CA MET A 479 -5.26 6.32 17.09
C MET A 479 -6.19 6.91 18.15
N LYS A 480 -7.09 7.84 17.80
CA LYS A 480 -8.11 8.31 18.75
C LYS A 480 -9.31 7.35 18.72
N PRO A 481 -9.68 6.74 19.85
CA PRO A 481 -10.92 5.98 19.94
C PRO A 481 -12.09 6.89 19.56
N VAL A 482 -12.88 6.50 18.56
CA VAL A 482 -14.17 7.14 18.29
C VAL A 482 -15.10 6.79 19.47
N PRO A 483 -15.61 7.77 20.24
CA PRO A 483 -16.57 7.48 21.29
C PRO A 483 -17.83 6.88 20.65
N ARG A 484 -18.13 5.62 20.98
CA ARG A 484 -19.43 5.05 20.64
C ARG A 484 -20.46 5.63 21.61
N GLY A 485 -21.38 6.43 21.09
CA GLY A 485 -22.65 6.72 21.77
C GLY A 485 -22.86 8.16 22.22
N ALA A 486 -23.29 9.02 21.30
CA ALA A 486 -24.32 10.01 21.61
C ALA A 486 -25.60 9.54 20.90
N ALA A 487 -26.22 8.51 21.46
CA ALA A 487 -27.55 8.10 21.04
C ALA A 487 -28.52 9.22 21.42
N VAL A 488 -29.23 9.69 20.40
CA VAL A 488 -30.33 10.65 20.40
C VAL A 488 -31.25 10.48 21.61
N ALA A 489 -31.02 11.25 22.67
CA ALA A 489 -32.01 11.50 23.72
C ALA A 489 -32.87 12.67 23.25
N GLY A 490 -34.02 12.37 22.64
CA GLY A 490 -34.91 13.41 22.14
C GLY A 490 -36.01 12.94 21.19
N ALA A 491 -36.73 11.87 21.54
CA ALA A 491 -38.00 11.55 20.91
C ALA A 491 -39.06 11.40 22.00
N THR A 492 -39.65 12.53 22.39
CA THR A 492 -40.91 12.62 23.13
C THR A 492 -41.99 11.81 22.40
N SER A 493 -42.48 10.76 23.05
CA SER A 493 -43.68 10.03 22.64
C SER A 493 -44.91 10.94 22.75
N ARG A 494 -45.45 11.38 21.61
CA ARG A 494 -46.84 11.87 21.54
C ARG A 494 -47.77 10.67 21.55
N SER A 495 -48.51 10.50 22.63
CA SER A 495 -49.67 9.60 22.69
C SER A 495 -50.85 10.34 22.03
N ILE A 496 -51.35 9.81 20.91
CA ILE A 496 -52.70 10.10 20.42
C ILE A 496 -53.59 8.98 20.94
N GLY A 497 -54.65 9.35 21.65
CA GLY A 497 -55.54 8.44 22.34
C GLY A 497 -56.56 7.77 21.41
N ASP A 498 -57.22 6.75 21.95
CA ASP A 498 -58.56 6.39 21.55
C ASP A 498 -59.34 5.88 22.78
N GLY A 499 -60.65 6.15 22.76
CA GLY A 499 -61.61 5.98 23.87
C GLY A 499 -62.10 4.54 24.09
N PRO A 500 -63.13 4.35 24.93
CA PRO A 500 -63.17 3.28 25.93
C PRO A 500 -64.00 2.06 25.53
N ALA A 501 -63.68 0.90 26.12
CA ALA A 501 -64.60 -0.22 26.25
C ALA A 501 -64.32 -1.00 27.54
N ASP A 502 -65.37 -1.10 28.36
CA ASP A 502 -65.47 -1.88 29.59
C ASP A 502 -65.31 -3.39 29.37
N GLY A 503 -64.89 -4.11 30.42
CA GLY A 503 -65.32 -5.50 30.63
C GLY A 503 -64.27 -6.52 31.09
N ALA A 504 -64.17 -6.68 32.42
CA ALA A 504 -64.06 -7.95 33.16
C ALA A 504 -62.99 -9.03 32.82
N ALA A 505 -62.01 -9.13 33.73
CA ALA A 505 -61.52 -10.31 34.47
C ALA A 505 -61.60 -11.75 33.89
N SER A 506 -60.42 -12.39 33.77
CA SER A 506 -60.08 -13.77 34.23
C SER A 506 -58.60 -14.04 33.90
N ALA A 507 -57.66 -14.14 34.85
CA ALA A 507 -57.38 -15.27 35.75
C ALA A 507 -56.88 -16.54 35.03
N VAL A 508 -55.55 -16.75 35.01
CA VAL A 508 -54.86 -18.07 34.95
C VAL A 508 -53.49 -17.95 35.67
N PRO A 509 -53.02 -18.97 36.42
CA PRO A 509 -52.24 -18.78 37.65
C PRO A 509 -50.73 -19.08 37.56
N GLN A 510 -50.07 -18.77 38.68
CA GLN A 510 -48.69 -19.08 39.06
C GLN A 510 -48.48 -20.57 39.41
N HIS A 511 -47.27 -21.07 39.13
CA HIS A 511 -46.44 -22.10 39.81
C HIS A 511 -45.53 -22.73 38.73
N PHE A 512 -44.20 -22.70 38.78
CA PHE A 512 -43.35 -23.40 39.77
C PHE A 512 -41.93 -22.78 39.88
N THR A 513 -41.46 -22.76 41.11
CA THR A 513 -40.10 -22.62 41.69
C THR A 513 -39.07 -23.59 41.08
N ALA A 514 -37.75 -23.55 41.28
CA ALA A 514 -36.73 -22.65 41.83
C ALA A 514 -35.40 -23.40 41.63
N GLU A 515 -34.28 -22.71 41.45
CA GLU A 515 -33.01 -23.13 42.08
C GLU A 515 -32.08 -21.91 42.18
N GLU A 516 -31.87 -21.48 43.43
CA GLU A 516 -30.87 -20.52 43.86
C GLU A 516 -29.50 -21.20 43.88
N ASP A 517 -28.46 -20.46 43.53
CA ASP A 517 -27.25 -20.47 44.34
C ASP A 517 -26.60 -19.09 44.26
N GLY A 518 -26.52 -18.45 45.42
CA GLY A 518 -26.00 -17.10 45.58
C GLY A 518 -24.51 -17.10 45.88
N SER A 519 -23.85 -16.00 45.50
CA SER A 519 -22.70 -15.49 46.25
C SER A 519 -22.57 -13.99 46.01
N ALA A 520 -22.68 -13.25 47.11
CA ALA A 520 -22.56 -11.81 47.21
C ALA A 520 -21.10 -11.32 47.05
N ASN A 521 -20.96 -10.09 46.56
CA ASN A 521 -20.10 -9.03 47.13
C ASN A 521 -20.36 -7.75 46.32
N GLU A 522 -21.09 -6.81 46.89
CA GLU A 522 -20.57 -5.61 47.59
C GLU A 522 -19.96 -4.56 46.65
N VAL A 523 -20.75 -3.52 46.43
CA VAL A 523 -20.36 -2.23 45.83
C VAL A 523 -20.20 -1.24 46.99
N PRO A 524 -19.15 -0.41 46.99
CA PRO A 524 -19.20 0.87 47.68
C PRO A 524 -19.33 2.02 46.68
N SER A 525 -20.39 2.78 46.88
CA SER A 525 -20.58 4.16 46.46
C SER A 525 -19.67 5.11 47.24
N GLU A 526 -18.95 5.99 46.56
CA GLU A 526 -18.70 7.42 46.90
C GLU A 526 -17.48 7.89 46.12
N PHE A 527 -17.62 8.98 45.35
CA PHE A 527 -16.72 10.14 45.35
C PHE A 527 -17.29 11.17 44.37
N VAL A 528 -17.91 12.19 44.96
CA VAL A 528 -18.27 13.46 44.33
C VAL A 528 -17.03 14.35 44.38
N HIS A 529 -16.60 14.90 43.25
CA HIS A 529 -15.87 16.17 43.20
C HIS A 529 -16.12 16.88 41.88
N GLU A 530 -17.05 17.84 41.95
CA GLU A 530 -16.92 19.24 41.54
C GLU A 530 -15.97 19.58 40.37
N VAL A 531 -16.57 20.12 39.32
CA VAL A 531 -15.93 20.62 38.10
C VAL A 531 -15.74 22.14 38.23
N ASP A 532 -14.49 22.61 38.27
CA ASP A 532 -14.16 24.02 38.07
C ASP A 532 -14.07 24.35 36.56
N PRO A 533 -14.60 25.50 36.10
CA PRO A 533 -14.52 25.91 34.70
C PRO A 533 -13.15 26.50 34.35
N ILE A 534 -12.53 25.97 33.30
CA ILE A 534 -11.30 26.50 32.70
C ILE A 534 -11.59 27.83 31.99
N VAL A 535 -10.90 28.88 32.44
CA VAL A 535 -10.86 30.22 31.88
C VAL A 535 -9.98 30.24 30.62
N VAL A 536 -10.52 30.78 29.52
CA VAL A 536 -9.79 31.05 28.27
C VAL A 536 -9.23 32.48 28.30
N PRO A 537 -7.93 32.73 28.08
CA PRO A 537 -7.45 34.07 27.80
C PRO A 537 -7.38 34.35 26.29
N GLY A 538 -7.92 35.51 25.89
CA GLY A 538 -7.94 36.02 24.52
C GLY A 538 -6.59 36.58 24.02
N PRO A 539 -6.53 37.05 22.75
CA PRO A 539 -5.28 37.38 22.09
C PRO A 539 -4.80 38.79 22.44
N GLY A 540 -3.55 38.90 22.91
CA GLY A 540 -2.84 40.15 23.17
C GLY A 540 -1.83 40.48 22.07
N THR A 541 -1.94 41.70 21.56
CA THR A 541 -1.18 42.32 20.48
C THR A 541 0.22 42.77 20.89
N GLY A 542 1.23 42.44 20.07
CA GLY A 542 2.33 43.34 19.68
C GLY A 542 3.55 43.49 20.59
N ALA A 543 4.73 43.05 20.10
CA ALA A 543 5.96 43.85 20.16
C ALA A 543 6.99 43.33 19.14
N ARG A 544 7.51 44.31 18.39
CA ARG A 544 8.47 44.28 17.29
C ARG A 544 9.88 44.36 17.87
N LEU A 545 10.83 43.56 17.36
CA LEU A 545 12.26 43.86 17.37
C LEU A 545 12.92 43.13 16.19
N GLU A 546 13.45 43.93 15.27
CA GLU A 546 14.29 43.57 14.14
C GLU A 546 15.72 43.30 14.66
N ASP A 547 16.41 42.25 14.21
CA ASP A 547 17.69 42.42 13.51
C ASP A 547 18.28 41.12 12.90
N GLU A 548 18.87 41.32 11.72
CA GLU A 548 19.92 40.57 11.01
C GLU A 548 19.87 39.04 10.86
N LEU A 549 19.50 38.58 9.66
CA LEU A 549 20.31 37.62 8.89
C LEU A 549 19.89 37.62 7.40
N LYS A 550 20.75 38.18 6.56
CA LYS A 550 20.64 38.19 5.08
C LYS A 550 20.75 36.76 4.51
N PRO A 551 19.94 36.40 3.49
CA PRO A 551 20.32 35.37 2.53
C PRO A 551 20.59 35.94 1.13
N GLU A 552 21.60 35.36 0.49
CA GLU A 552 22.07 35.63 -0.87
C GLU A 552 20.96 35.54 -1.93
N VAL A 553 21.06 36.44 -2.91
CA VAL A 553 20.18 36.56 -4.07
C VAL A 553 20.55 35.50 -5.11
N SER A 554 19.60 34.63 -5.44
CA SER A 554 19.60 33.84 -6.69
C SER A 554 18.52 34.41 -7.63
N PRO A 555 18.75 34.50 -8.94
CA PRO A 555 17.91 35.30 -9.84
C PRO A 555 16.52 34.67 -10.06
N ARG A 556 15.51 35.54 -9.99
CA ARG A 556 14.09 35.28 -10.19
C ARG A 556 13.81 35.01 -11.67
N VAL A 557 13.32 33.82 -12.00
CA VAL A 557 12.72 33.53 -13.31
C VAL A 557 11.33 34.17 -13.35
N GLU A 558 11.09 35.07 -14.30
CA GLU A 558 9.78 35.68 -14.53
C GLU A 558 8.74 34.63 -14.96
N PRO A 559 7.50 34.68 -14.45
CA PRO A 559 6.43 33.81 -14.94
C PRO A 559 5.96 34.29 -16.32
N LYS A 560 6.02 33.39 -17.30
CA LYS A 560 5.48 33.58 -18.65
C LYS A 560 3.96 33.72 -18.58
N VAL A 561 3.45 34.91 -18.91
CA VAL A 561 2.02 35.20 -19.05
C VAL A 561 1.42 34.34 -20.15
N MET A 562 0.38 33.57 -19.82
CA MET A 562 -0.41 32.77 -20.74
C MET A 562 -1.51 33.66 -21.34
N PRO A 563 -1.77 33.64 -22.66
CA PRO A 563 -2.81 34.48 -23.24
C PRO A 563 -4.21 33.97 -22.85
N ASP A 564 -5.14 34.92 -22.66
CA ASP A 564 -6.53 34.71 -22.26
C ASP A 564 -7.27 33.71 -23.16
N VAL A 565 -7.91 32.73 -22.53
CA VAL A 565 -8.85 31.80 -23.16
C VAL A 565 -10.23 32.48 -23.24
N PRO A 566 -10.90 32.55 -24.40
CA PRO A 566 -12.21 33.17 -24.49
C PRO A 566 -13.26 32.34 -23.73
N ARG A 567 -14.02 33.02 -22.85
CA ARG A 567 -15.18 32.44 -22.15
C ARG A 567 -16.28 32.09 -23.15
N TYR A 568 -16.76 30.86 -23.11
CA TYR A 568 -17.92 30.40 -23.85
C TYR A 568 -19.20 31.03 -23.27
N VAL A 569 -19.92 31.80 -24.08
CA VAL A 569 -21.24 32.35 -23.77
C VAL A 569 -22.28 31.44 -24.42
N PRO A 570 -23.28 30.90 -23.69
CA PRO A 570 -24.33 30.09 -24.28
C PRO A 570 -25.25 30.97 -25.14
N ALA A 571 -25.54 30.51 -26.36
CA ALA A 571 -26.44 31.19 -27.28
C ALA A 571 -27.88 31.16 -26.74
N THR A 572 -28.43 32.34 -26.49
CA THR A 572 -29.87 32.54 -26.28
C THR A 572 -30.59 32.39 -27.62
N THR A 573 -31.59 31.52 -27.65
CA THR A 573 -32.53 31.37 -28.77
C THR A 573 -33.34 32.65 -28.89
N SER A 574 -33.17 33.39 -29.99
CA SER A 574 -34.06 34.48 -30.38
C SER A 574 -35.05 33.95 -31.42
N GLU A 575 -36.30 33.84 -31.00
CA GLU A 575 -37.47 33.85 -31.88
C GLU A 575 -37.61 35.22 -32.58
N ASP A 576 -38.15 35.14 -33.80
CA ASP A 576 -38.88 36.16 -34.57
C ASP A 576 -38.22 37.21 -35.47
N ALA A 577 -39.01 37.48 -36.53
CA ALA A 577 -38.96 38.50 -37.59
C ALA A 577 -37.94 38.27 -38.72
N ALA A 578 -38.30 37.71 -39.88
CA ALA A 578 -39.16 38.24 -40.94
C ALA A 578 -38.56 39.44 -41.71
N ASP A 579 -38.50 39.23 -43.03
CA ASP A 579 -38.62 40.21 -44.11
C ASP A 579 -37.35 40.79 -44.77
N GLY A 580 -37.40 40.90 -46.10
CA GLY A 580 -36.68 41.92 -46.86
C GLY A 580 -35.46 41.52 -47.71
N HIS A 581 -35.72 41.13 -48.96
CA HIS A 581 -35.05 41.62 -50.19
C HIS A 581 -33.51 41.69 -50.28
N ARG A 582 -32.89 40.80 -51.07
CA ARG A 582 -32.51 40.95 -52.50
C ARG A 582 -31.47 39.91 -52.90
#